data_AF-A0A9Q3VRI2-F1
#
_entry.id   AF-A0A9Q3VRI2-F1
#
_cell.length_a   1.000
_cell.length_b   1.000
_cell.length_c   1.000
_cell.angle_alpha   90.00
_cell.angle_beta   90.00
_cell.angle_gamma   90.00
#
_symmetry.space_group_name_H-M   'P 1'
#
loop_
_entity.id
_entity.type
_entity.pdbx_description
1 polymer ?
#
loop_
_entity_poly.entity_id
_entity_poly.type
_entity_poly.pdbx_seq_one_letter_code
_entity_poly.pdbx_strand_id
1 'polypeptide(L)'
;MRGWFFDDVPPGRAPVGDLAIQGADQLYGAYALARWTDSRPPARAECATLLNTRLGQQSLDVGKGDRACFRTENMRVGYAEVTGTPDADHIDLAVTVWQLAD
;
A
#
# COMPACT_ATOMS: atom_id res chain seq x y z
N MET A 1 2.87 13.77 -5.67
CA MET A 1 2.32 12.60 -4.97
C MET A 1 0.93 12.95 -4.45
N ARG A 2 0.02 11.97 -4.40
CA ARG A 2 -1.22 12.06 -3.60
C ARG A 2 -1.28 10.85 -2.70
N GLY A 3 -1.60 11.04 -1.43
CA GLY A 3 -1.54 9.96 -0.46
C GLY A 3 -2.63 10.00 0.60
N TRP A 4 -2.60 8.98 1.45
CA TRP A 4 -3.64 8.73 2.45
C TRP A 4 -3.07 8.21 3.76
N PHE A 5 -3.63 8.67 4.88
CA PHE A 5 -3.53 8.00 6.17
C PHE A 5 -4.68 7.02 6.29
N PHE A 6 -4.37 5.76 6.57
CA PHE A 6 -5.37 4.73 6.79
C PHE A 6 -5.65 4.45 8.27
N ASP A 7 -4.85 5.04 9.17
CA ASP A 7 -5.04 5.00 10.62
C ASP A 7 -6.31 5.70 11.09
N ASP A 8 -6.82 6.63 10.30
CA ASP A 8 -8.11 7.28 10.53
C ASP A 8 -9.27 6.52 9.86
N VAL A 9 -10.47 6.63 10.46
CA VAL A 9 -11.72 6.13 9.88
C VAL A 9 -12.73 7.29 9.80
N PRO A 10 -13.07 7.79 8.60
CA PRO A 10 -12.58 7.36 7.27
C PRO A 10 -11.12 7.75 7.01
N PRO A 11 -10.43 7.10 6.05
CA PRO A 11 -9.06 7.46 5.68
C PRO A 11 -8.90 8.94 5.31
N GLY A 12 -7.88 9.58 5.87
CA GLY A 12 -7.56 10.99 5.65
C GLY A 12 -6.66 11.20 4.42
N ARG A 13 -6.84 12.30 3.68
CA ARG A 13 -5.89 12.68 2.62
C ARG A 13 -4.61 13.26 3.21
N ALA A 14 -3.48 13.00 2.55
CA ALA A 14 -2.17 13.51 2.92
C ALA A 14 -1.30 13.78 1.68
N PRO A 15 -0.24 14.62 1.79
CA PRO A 15 0.75 14.76 0.72
C PRO A 15 1.42 13.42 0.35
N VAL A 16 1.69 12.58 1.36
CA VAL A 16 2.25 11.22 1.21
C VAL A 16 1.45 10.22 2.07
N GLY A 17 1.32 10.46 3.37
CA GLY A 17 0.60 9.53 4.26
C GLY A 17 1.28 8.16 4.37
N ASP A 18 0.48 7.13 4.65
CA ASP A 18 0.95 5.74 4.75
C ASP A 18 1.25 5.14 3.38
N LEU A 19 0.38 5.42 2.40
CA LEU A 19 0.52 5.02 1.00
C LEU A 19 0.18 6.21 0.11
N ALA A 20 1.01 6.43 -0.90
CA ALA A 20 0.83 7.45 -1.91
C ALA A 20 0.96 6.86 -3.32
N ILE A 21 0.41 7.60 -4.27
CA ILE A 21 0.63 7.41 -5.70
C ILE A 21 1.52 8.55 -6.23
N GLN A 22 2.39 8.20 -7.17
CA GLN A 22 3.16 9.15 -7.95
C GLN A 22 2.93 8.86 -9.43
N GLY A 23 2.33 9.82 -10.15
CA GLY A 23 1.89 9.59 -11.52
C GLY A 23 0.86 8.47 -11.61
N ALA A 24 0.94 7.73 -12.71
CA ALA A 24 0.04 6.63 -13.06
C ALA A 24 0.64 5.23 -12.88
N ASP A 25 1.88 5.14 -12.40
CA ASP A 25 2.68 3.92 -12.45
C ASP A 25 3.48 3.64 -11.19
N GLN A 26 3.33 4.41 -10.11
CA GLN A 26 4.13 4.20 -8.91
C GLN A 26 3.33 4.31 -7.61
N LEU A 27 3.55 3.33 -6.73
CA LEU A 27 3.18 3.39 -5.32
C LEU A 27 4.38 3.78 -4.47
N TYR A 28 4.11 4.54 -3.42
CA TYR A 28 5.09 4.91 -2.41
C TYR A 28 4.52 4.64 -1.00
N GLY A 29 5.25 3.92 -0.16
CA GLY A 29 4.91 3.67 1.24
C GLY A 29 5.95 4.29 2.16
N ALA A 30 5.54 5.24 3.01
CA ALA A 30 6.48 6.01 3.84
C ALA A 30 7.19 5.14 4.88
N TYR A 31 6.47 4.17 5.48
CA TYR A 31 6.97 3.36 6.58
C TYR A 31 7.53 2.00 6.14
N ALA A 32 6.88 1.34 5.17
CA ALA A 32 7.40 0.16 4.48
C ALA A 32 6.51 -0.17 3.27
N LEU A 33 7.10 -0.72 2.22
CA LEU A 33 6.38 -1.18 1.04
C LEU A 33 7.05 -2.43 0.45
N ALA A 34 6.26 -3.44 0.09
CA ALA A 34 6.79 -4.64 -0.56
C ALA A 34 5.79 -5.23 -1.56
N ARG A 35 6.28 -5.66 -2.73
CA ARG A 35 5.45 -6.28 -3.77
C ARG A 35 4.96 -7.65 -3.32
N TRP A 36 3.66 -7.88 -3.44
CA TRP A 36 3.05 -9.18 -3.27
C TRP A 36 2.91 -9.87 -4.64
N THR A 37 3.40 -11.11 -4.75
CA THR A 37 3.50 -11.82 -6.05
C THR A 37 2.59 -13.02 -6.17
N ASP A 38 1.85 -13.40 -5.13
CA ASP A 38 0.89 -14.50 -5.21
C ASP A 38 -0.43 -14.03 -5.86
N SER A 39 -1.05 -14.95 -6.59
CA SER A 39 -2.32 -14.82 -7.29
C SER A 39 -3.53 -14.61 -6.35
N ARG A 40 -3.43 -15.01 -5.09
CA ARG A 40 -4.45 -14.72 -4.06
C ARG A 40 -4.07 -13.47 -3.25
N PRO A 41 -5.06 -12.74 -2.68
CA PRO A 41 -4.77 -11.71 -1.70
C PRO A 41 -4.02 -12.28 -0.47
N PRO A 42 -3.06 -11.54 0.10
CA PRO A 42 -2.34 -11.96 1.29
C PRO A 42 -3.23 -11.88 2.54
N ALA A 43 -2.96 -12.75 3.50
CA ALA A 43 -3.40 -12.56 4.88
C ALA A 43 -2.46 -11.57 5.61
N ARG A 44 -2.94 -11.00 6.72
CA ARG A 44 -2.17 -10.05 7.56
C ARG A 44 -0.76 -10.55 7.90
N ALA A 45 -0.65 -11.80 8.35
CA ALA A 45 0.62 -12.39 8.79
C ALA A 45 1.62 -12.55 7.64
N GLU A 46 1.14 -12.81 6.43
CA GLU A 46 1.98 -12.97 5.24
C GLU A 46 2.55 -11.62 4.80
N CYS A 47 1.70 -10.58 4.78
CA CYS A 47 2.18 -9.21 4.55
C CYS A 47 3.17 -8.76 5.61
N ALA A 48 2.89 -9.01 6.90
CA ALA A 48 3.82 -8.66 7.98
C ALA A 48 5.19 -9.34 7.79
N THR A 49 5.18 -10.63 7.46
CA THR A 49 6.41 -11.41 7.21
C THR A 49 7.19 -10.82 6.03
N LEU A 50 6.49 -10.51 4.93
CA LEU A 50 7.10 -9.93 3.74
C LEU A 50 7.73 -8.56 4.02
N LEU A 51 7.01 -7.66 4.71
CA LEU A 51 7.49 -6.33 5.08
C LEU A 51 8.71 -6.39 6.00
N ASN A 52 8.74 -7.35 6.94
CA ASN A 52 9.90 -7.56 7.81
C ASN A 52 11.11 -8.17 7.07
N THR A 53 10.90 -8.77 5.90
CA THR A 53 11.97 -9.38 5.09
C THR A 53 12.52 -8.41 4.04
N ARG A 54 11.69 -7.49 3.53
CA ARG A 54 12.04 -6.53 2.47
C ARG A 54 12.22 -5.14 3.06
N LEU A 55 13.37 -4.93 3.69
CA LEU A 55 13.70 -3.67 4.36
C LEU A 55 14.13 -2.58 3.38
N GLY A 56 13.76 -1.33 3.66
CA GLY A 56 14.25 -0.14 2.96
C GLY A 56 13.59 0.15 1.60
N GLN A 57 12.66 -0.68 1.14
CA GLN A 57 11.88 -0.39 -0.06
C GLN A 57 10.71 0.54 0.27
N GLN A 58 10.72 1.71 -0.37
CA GLN A 58 9.67 2.73 -0.19
C GLN A 58 8.85 2.97 -1.46
N SER A 59 9.33 2.57 -2.63
CA SER A 59 8.60 2.71 -3.89
C SER A 59 8.52 1.42 -4.68
N LEU A 60 7.45 1.31 -5.46
CA LEU A 60 7.18 0.23 -6.41
C LEU A 60 6.55 0.81 -7.66
N ASP A 61 7.12 0.49 -8.81
CA ASP A 61 6.41 0.66 -10.06
C ASP A 61 5.25 -0.34 -10.12
N VAL A 62 4.09 0.03 -10.63
CA VAL A 62 2.89 -0.79 -10.61
C VAL A 62 2.06 -0.63 -11.88
N GLY A 63 1.34 -1.68 -12.23
CA GLY A 63 0.25 -1.68 -13.20
C GLY A 63 -1.01 -2.35 -12.64
N LYS A 64 -2.09 -2.34 -13.43
CA LYS A 64 -3.33 -3.02 -13.06
C LYS A 64 -3.10 -4.49 -12.72
N GLY A 65 -3.62 -4.93 -11.58
CA GLY A 65 -3.46 -6.28 -11.04
C GLY A 65 -2.26 -6.43 -10.10
N ASP A 66 -1.34 -5.46 -10.06
CA ASP A 66 -0.24 -5.47 -9.12
C ASP A 66 -0.72 -5.22 -7.69
N ARG A 67 0.03 -5.80 -6.76
CA ARG A 67 -0.32 -5.86 -5.35
C ARG A 67 0.88 -5.51 -4.48
N ALA A 68 0.61 -4.83 -3.39
CA ALA A 68 1.63 -4.47 -2.42
C ALA A 68 1.13 -4.63 -0.98
N CYS A 69 2.03 -5.06 -0.12
CA CYS A 69 1.89 -4.91 1.32
C CYS A 69 2.53 -3.58 1.73
N PHE A 70 1.97 -2.89 2.71
CA PHE A 70 2.52 -1.66 3.27
C PHE A 70 2.33 -1.59 4.77
N ARG A 71 3.03 -0.67 5.43
CA ARG A 71 2.87 -0.37 6.85
C ARG A 71 2.36 1.05 7.05
N THR A 72 1.47 1.23 8.01
CA THR A 72 0.99 2.57 8.42
C THR A 72 1.87 3.17 9.52
N GLU A 73 1.66 4.45 9.81
CA GLU A 73 2.30 5.17 10.90
C GLU A 73 2.13 4.46 12.25
N ASN A 74 0.90 4.04 12.58
CA ASN A 74 0.59 3.29 13.81
C ASN A 74 0.94 1.81 13.72
N MET A 75 1.90 1.46 12.84
CA MET A 75 2.44 0.12 12.67
C MET A 75 1.44 -0.95 12.24
N ARG A 76 0.24 -0.58 11.77
CA ARG A 76 -0.72 -1.53 11.20
C ARG A 76 -0.22 -2.02 9.85
N VAL A 77 -0.67 -3.21 9.49
CA VAL A 77 -0.32 -3.85 8.22
C VAL A 77 -1.45 -3.58 7.24
N GLY A 78 -1.08 -3.15 6.04
CA GLY A 78 -1.98 -2.90 4.94
C GLY A 78 -1.64 -3.73 3.70
N TYR A 79 -2.65 -3.88 2.85
CA TYR A 79 -2.57 -4.48 1.52
C TYR A 79 -3.29 -3.57 0.53
N ALA A 80 -2.68 -3.36 -0.63
CA ALA A 80 -3.26 -2.60 -1.73
C ALA A 80 -3.21 -3.42 -3.03
N GLU A 81 -4.29 -3.35 -3.81
CA GLU A 81 -4.39 -3.90 -5.17
C GLU A 81 -4.71 -2.77 -6.14
N VAL A 82 -3.93 -2.69 -7.22
CA VAL A 82 -4.19 -1.75 -8.32
C VAL A 82 -5.34 -2.28 -9.17
N THR A 83 -6.49 -1.63 -9.10
CA THR A 83 -7.69 -2.03 -9.84
C THR A 83 -7.79 -1.33 -11.19
N GLY A 84 -7.10 -0.21 -11.37
CA GLY A 84 -7.08 0.55 -12.61
C GLY A 84 -6.08 1.71 -12.63
N THR A 85 -5.88 2.25 -13.82
CA THR A 85 -5.06 3.44 -14.09
C THR A 85 -5.84 4.29 -15.10
N PRO A 86 -6.82 5.09 -14.64
CA PRO A 86 -7.80 5.69 -15.54
C PRO A 86 -7.22 6.81 -16.42
N ASP A 87 -6.13 7.45 -16.00
CA ASP A 87 -5.41 8.47 -16.77
C ASP A 87 -3.95 8.59 -16.31
N ALA A 88 -3.21 9.56 -16.86
CA ALA A 88 -1.77 9.74 -16.64
C ALA A 88 -1.37 10.15 -15.22
N ASP A 89 -2.32 10.55 -14.37
CA ASP A 89 -2.04 11.01 -13.02
C ASP A 89 -2.68 10.13 -11.93
N HIS A 90 -3.57 9.20 -12.29
CA HIS A 90 -4.38 8.45 -11.33
C HIS A 90 -4.11 6.95 -11.32
N ILE A 91 -4.19 6.36 -10.13
CA ILE A 91 -4.19 4.92 -9.89
C ILE A 91 -5.39 4.63 -8.97
N ASP A 92 -6.25 3.70 -9.37
CA ASP A 92 -7.34 3.21 -8.55
C ASP A 92 -6.83 2.05 -7.69
N LEU A 93 -7.07 2.14 -6.37
CA LEU A 93 -6.61 1.17 -5.39
C LEU A 93 -7.79 0.60 -4.60
N ALA A 94 -7.80 -0.73 -4.44
CA ALA A 94 -8.55 -1.39 -3.37
C ALA A 94 -7.58 -1.61 -2.19
N VAL A 95 -7.93 -1.07 -1.02
CA VAL A 95 -7.05 -1.09 0.16
C VAL A 95 -7.72 -1.80 1.33
N THR A 96 -6.98 -2.71 1.96
CA THR A 96 -7.33 -3.37 3.21
C THR A 96 -6.30 -3.01 4.26
N VAL A 97 -6.73 -2.53 5.44
CA VAL A 97 -5.86 -2.36 6.60
C VAL A 97 -6.40 -3.17 7.76
N TRP A 98 -5.57 -4.06 8.31
CA TRP A 98 -5.94 -4.90 9.42
C TRP A 98 -5.69 -4.18 10.75
N GLN A 99 -6.60 -4.37 11.71
CA GLN A 99 -6.35 -3.93 13.08
C GLN A 99 -5.14 -4.65 13.67
N LEU A 100 -4.51 -4.02 14.67
CA LEU A 100 -3.51 -4.70 15.48
C LEU A 100 -4.16 -5.92 16.14
N ALA A 101 -3.38 -6.99 16.31
CA ALA A 101 -3.84 -8.06 17.21
C ALA A 101 -3.77 -7.50 18.63
N ASP A 102 -4.86 -7.66 19.38
CA ASP A 102 -4.90 -7.42 20.83
C ASP A 102 -3.87 -8.29 21.56
#